data_AF-Q86LY3-F1
#
_entry.id   AF-Q86LY3-F1
#
_cell.length_a   1.000
_cell.length_b   1.000
_cell.length_c   1.000
_cell.angle_alpha   90.00
_cell.angle_beta   90.00
_cell.angle_gamma   90.00
#
_symmetry.space_group_name_H-M   'P 1'
#
loop_
_entity.id
_entity.type
_entity.pdbx_description
1 polymer ?
#
loop_
_entity_poly.entity_id
_entity_poly.type
_entity_poly.pdbx_seq_one_letter_code
_entity_poly.pdbx_strand_id
1 'polypeptide(L)'
;VQNMIKGVTLGYRYKMRSVYAHFPINCTVSEGNSVLDIRNFLGEKVIRRVRMSEGIKVSLSAAMKDELYLEGNDLELVSRSAALVQQSTTVKNKDIRKFLDGIYV
;
A
#
# COMPACT_ATOMS: atom_id res chain seq x y z
N VAL A 1 15.26 19.72 -5.75
CA VAL A 1 14.29 20.38 -6.66
C VAL A 1 13.92 19.54 -7.88
N GLN A 2 14.83 18.78 -8.48
CA GLN A 2 14.53 17.94 -9.66
C GLN A 2 13.29 17.03 -9.47
N ASN A 3 13.10 16.47 -8.26
CA ASN A 3 11.95 15.63 -7.98
C ASN A 3 10.61 16.38 -8.04
N MET A 4 10.58 17.64 -7.58
CA MET A 4 9.37 18.47 -7.64
C MET A 4 9.00 18.80 -9.09
N ILE A 5 9.99 19.12 -9.93
CA ILE A 5 9.79 19.42 -11.36
C ILE A 5 9.22 18.19 -12.10
N LYS A 6 9.77 17.00 -11.85
CA LYS A 6 9.26 15.74 -12.40
C LYS A 6 7.87 15.41 -11.86
N GLY A 7 7.62 15.68 -10.58
CA GLY A 7 6.36 15.40 -9.92
C GLY A 7 5.17 16.16 -10.53
N VAL A 8 5.37 17.42 -10.92
CA VAL A 8 4.31 18.23 -11.55
C VAL A 8 4.13 17.91 -13.04
N THR A 9 5.19 17.49 -13.73
CA THR A 9 5.13 17.20 -15.19
C THR A 9 4.65 15.79 -15.50
N LEU A 10 5.05 14.79 -14.72
CA LEU A 10 4.78 13.38 -14.97
C LEU A 10 4.04 12.69 -13.82
N GLY A 11 4.20 13.17 -12.58
CA GLY A 11 3.72 12.49 -11.38
C GLY A 11 4.60 11.31 -10.97
N TYR A 12 4.32 10.76 -9.78
CA TYR A 12 4.96 9.57 -9.25
C TYR A 12 3.92 8.47 -9.02
N ARG A 13 4.29 7.25 -9.39
CA ARG A 13 3.50 6.05 -9.10
C ARG A 13 4.36 4.98 -8.46
N TYR A 14 3.97 4.55 -7.27
CA TYR A 14 4.52 3.38 -6.62
C TYR A 14 3.61 2.20 -6.90
N LYS A 15 4.20 1.12 -7.42
CA LYS A 15 3.54 -0.18 -7.49
C LYS A 15 3.82 -0.88 -6.18
N MET A 16 2.80 -1.45 -5.57
CA MET A 16 2.94 -2.30 -4.40
C MET A 16 2.27 -3.64 -4.70
N ARG A 17 2.76 -4.71 -4.10
CA ARG A 17 2.20 -6.05 -4.26
C ARG A 17 1.94 -6.68 -2.90
N SER A 18 0.73 -7.20 -2.72
CA SER A 18 0.39 -8.04 -1.58
C SER A 18 0.86 -9.47 -1.83
N VAL A 19 1.69 -9.98 -0.93
CA VAL A 19 2.23 -11.33 -0.95
C VAL A 19 1.64 -12.08 0.23
N TYR A 20 1.17 -13.29 -0.01
CA TYR A 20 0.62 -14.15 1.03
C TYR A 20 0.89 -15.63 0.71
N ALA A 21 1.05 -16.45 1.74
CA ALA A 21 1.28 -17.89 1.60
C ALA A 21 0.02 -18.73 1.82
N HIS A 22 -0.85 -18.32 2.76
CA HIS A 22 -2.00 -19.13 3.17
C HIS A 22 -3.30 -18.33 3.28
N PHE A 23 -3.28 -17.17 3.95
CA PHE A 23 -4.46 -16.34 4.10
C PHE A 23 -4.48 -15.25 3.02
N PRO A 24 -5.46 -15.24 2.09
CA PRO A 24 -5.54 -14.22 1.07
C PRO A 24 -5.81 -12.85 1.71
N ILE A 25 -4.96 -11.87 1.40
CA ILE A 25 -5.07 -10.50 1.91
C ILE A 25 -6.05 -9.74 1.00
N ASN A 26 -7.11 -9.19 1.58
CA ASN A 26 -8.09 -8.41 0.82
C ASN A 26 -7.80 -6.92 1.00
N CYS A 27 -7.42 -6.25 -0.08
CA CYS A 27 -7.22 -4.81 -0.12
C CYS A 27 -8.45 -4.14 -0.73
N THR A 28 -9.09 -3.22 -0.01
CA THR A 28 -10.22 -2.44 -0.50
C THR A 28 -9.95 -0.96 -0.32
N VAL A 29 -10.26 -0.18 -1.35
CA VAL A 29 -10.08 1.27 -1.33
C VAL A 29 -11.41 1.93 -0.95
N SER A 30 -11.38 2.81 0.05
CA SER A 30 -12.53 3.51 0.63
C SER A 30 -12.33 5.02 0.58
N GLU A 31 -13.40 5.80 0.81
CA GLU A 31 -13.38 7.27 0.89
C GLU A 31 -12.72 7.94 -0.35
N GLY A 32 -13.23 7.62 -1.54
CA GLY A 32 -12.82 8.30 -2.77
C GLY A 32 -11.32 8.19 -3.10
N ASN A 33 -10.73 7.02 -2.84
CA ASN A 33 -9.31 6.69 -3.07
C ASN A 33 -8.30 7.25 -2.05
N SER A 34 -8.77 7.70 -0.88
CA SER A 34 -7.92 8.27 0.17
C SER A 34 -7.59 7.29 1.31
N VAL A 35 -8.34 6.19 1.43
CA VAL A 35 -8.18 5.22 2.53
C VAL A 35 -8.02 3.82 1.97
N LEU A 36 -7.03 3.09 2.46
CA LEU A 36 -6.82 1.67 2.17
C LEU A 36 -7.22 0.84 3.39
N ASP A 37 -8.24 0.00 3.21
CA ASP A 37 -8.66 -0.99 4.19
C ASP A 37 -8.06 -2.36 3.82
N ILE A 38 -7.25 -2.91 4.72
CA ILE A 38 -6.59 -4.20 4.58
C ILE A 38 -7.28 -5.20 5.51
N ARG A 39 -7.79 -6.30 4.96
CA ARG A 39 -8.51 -7.34 5.71
C ARG A 39 -7.82 -8.69 5.59
N ASN A 40 -8.05 -9.55 6.58
CA ASN A 40 -7.58 -10.94 6.60
C ASN A 40 -6.05 -11.11 6.60
N PHE A 41 -5.31 -10.09 7.06
CA PHE A 41 -3.86 -10.20 7.24
C PHE A 41 -3.56 -11.25 8.31
N LEU A 42 -2.80 -12.30 7.96
CA LEU A 42 -2.53 -13.47 8.83
C LEU A 42 -3.80 -14.13 9.45
N GLY A 43 -4.96 -13.98 8.83
CA GLY A 43 -6.23 -14.50 9.37
C GLY A 43 -6.83 -13.66 10.50
N GLU A 44 -6.35 -12.44 10.72
CA GLU A 44 -6.93 -11.52 11.68
C GLU A 44 -8.35 -11.08 11.26
N LYS A 45 -9.28 -11.00 12.23
CA LYS A 45 -10.62 -10.43 12.02
C LYS A 45 -10.63 -8.90 12.00
N VAL A 46 -9.56 -8.26 12.46
CA VAL A 46 -9.44 -6.81 12.55
C VAL A 46 -9.17 -6.24 11.16
N ILE A 47 -9.83 -5.12 10.83
CA ILE A 47 -9.58 -4.37 9.60
C ILE A 47 -8.48 -3.35 9.91
N ARG A 48 -7.37 -3.44 9.18
CA ARG A 48 -6.26 -2.48 9.27
C ARG A 48 -6.53 -1.35 8.28
N ARG A 49 -6.85 -0.17 8.80
CA ARG A 49 -7.13 1.02 8.00
C ARG A 49 -5.90 1.91 7.91
N VAL A 50 -5.47 2.24 6.70
CA VAL A 50 -4.36 3.16 6.44
C VAL A 50 -4.91 4.37 5.68
N ARG A 51 -4.82 5.54 6.31
CA ARG A 51 -5.19 6.82 5.67
C ARG A 51 -3.99 7.38 4.93
N MET A 52 -4.21 7.73 3.66
CA MET A 52 -3.15 8.28 2.80
C MET A 52 -2.92 9.76 3.09
N SER A 53 -1.73 10.25 2.75
CA SER A 53 -1.44 11.68 2.83
C SER A 53 -2.23 12.44 1.75
N GLU A 54 -2.48 13.72 1.98
CA GLU A 54 -3.26 14.56 1.07
C GLU A 54 -2.66 14.58 -0.34
N GLY A 55 -3.54 14.55 -1.35
CA GLY A 55 -3.14 14.59 -2.76
C GLY A 55 -2.67 13.25 -3.34
N ILE A 56 -2.64 12.17 -2.56
CA ILE A 56 -2.32 10.82 -3.03
C ILE A 56 -3.59 10.03 -3.27
N LYS A 57 -3.64 9.33 -4.39
CA LYS A 57 -4.72 8.41 -4.75
C LYS A 57 -4.20 6.98 -4.70
N VAL A 58 -5.02 6.11 -4.13
CA VAL A 58 -4.78 4.67 -4.16
C VAL A 58 -5.74 4.01 -5.14
N SER A 59 -5.22 3.15 -6.01
CA SER A 59 -6.02 2.33 -6.91
C SER A 59 -5.57 0.88 -6.87
N LEU A 60 -6.52 -0.03 -7.11
CA LEU A 60 -6.23 -1.44 -7.31
C LEU A 60 -5.97 -1.68 -8.79
N SER A 61 -4.93 -2.45 -9.11
CA SER A 61 -4.59 -2.79 -10.50
C SER A 61 -5.68 -3.69 -11.08
N ALA A 62 -6.26 -3.28 -12.22
CA ALA A 62 -7.20 -4.11 -12.96
C ALA A 62 -6.50 -5.22 -13.76
N ALA A 63 -5.23 -5.00 -14.12
CA ALA A 63 -4.46 -5.91 -14.97
C ALA A 63 -3.90 -7.11 -14.21
N MET A 64 -3.60 -6.93 -12.92
CA MET A 64 -2.97 -7.94 -12.10
C MET A 64 -3.57 -7.92 -10.71
N LYS A 65 -4.06 -9.08 -10.28
CA LYS A 65 -4.59 -9.27 -8.94
C LYS A 65 -3.49 -9.02 -7.91
N ASP A 66 -3.87 -8.52 -6.74
CA ASP A 66 -2.98 -8.34 -5.59
C ASP A 66 -1.91 -7.24 -5.80
N GLU A 67 -2.08 -6.41 -6.83
CA GLU A 67 -1.29 -5.19 -7.06
C GLU A 67 -2.08 -3.92 -6.71
N LEU A 68 -1.38 -2.98 -6.10
CA LEU A 68 -1.90 -1.69 -5.64
C LEU A 68 -1.01 -0.57 -6.18
N TYR A 69 -1.62 0.51 -6.62
CA TYR A 69 -0.93 1.71 -7.09
C TYR A 69 -1.16 2.86 -6.13
N LEU A 70 -0.07 3.50 -5.70
CA LEU A 70 -0.11 4.80 -5.04
C LEU A 70 0.37 5.85 -6.03
N GLU A 71 -0.49 6.80 -6.35
CA GLU A 71 -0.24 7.86 -7.33
C GLU A 71 -0.31 9.23 -6.65
N GLY A 72 0.67 10.08 -6.92
CA GLY A 72 0.72 11.44 -6.38
C GLY A 72 1.82 12.28 -7.01
N ASN A 73 1.78 13.59 -6.81
CA ASN A 73 2.75 14.52 -7.39
C ASN A 73 4.03 14.66 -6.56
N ASP A 74 3.93 14.41 -5.25
CA ASP A 74 5.06 14.52 -4.33
C ASP A 74 5.64 13.12 -4.01
N LEU A 75 6.90 12.92 -4.36
CA LEU A 75 7.62 11.68 -4.10
C LEU A 75 7.67 11.35 -2.60
N GLU A 76 7.91 12.34 -1.73
CA GLU A 76 8.08 12.09 -0.30
C GLU A 76 6.78 11.64 0.35
N LEU A 77 5.66 12.27 -0.03
CA LEU A 77 4.35 11.89 0.46
C LEU A 77 3.95 10.49 -0.05
N VAL A 78 4.23 10.18 -1.33
CA VAL A 78 3.96 8.86 -1.93
C VAL A 78 4.79 7.79 -1.22
N SER A 79 6.10 8.00 -1.05
CA SER A 79 6.99 7.08 -0.34
C SER A 79 6.56 6.88 1.12
N ARG A 80 6.20 7.95 1.83
CA ARG A 80 5.73 7.86 3.22
C ARG A 80 4.42 7.07 3.32
N SER A 81 3.50 7.29 2.40
CA SER A 81 2.22 6.57 2.39
C SER A 81 2.41 5.09 2.08
N ALA A 82 3.30 4.74 1.14
CA ALA A 82 3.69 3.36 0.88
C ALA A 82 4.35 2.70 2.11
N ALA A 83 5.23 3.42 2.81
CA ALA A 83 5.87 2.94 4.03
C ALA A 83 4.84 2.68 5.15
N LEU A 84 3.83 3.54 5.32
CA LEU A 84 2.75 3.33 6.29
C LEU A 84 1.96 2.06 5.98
N VAL A 85 1.67 1.78 4.70
CA VAL A 85 1.02 0.53 4.28
C VAL A 85 1.87 -0.67 4.68
N GLN A 86 3.15 -0.68 4.32
CA GLN A 86 4.07 -1.79 4.66
C GLN A 86 4.21 -1.99 6.18
N GLN A 87 4.35 -0.91 6.94
CA GLN A 87 4.43 -0.95 8.41
C GLN A 87 3.15 -1.50 9.04
N SER A 88 1.98 -1.18 8.45
CA SER A 88 0.70 -1.69 8.92
C SER A 88 0.57 -3.21 8.75
N THR A 89 1.24 -3.79 7.74
CA THR A 89 1.28 -5.22 7.44
C THR A 89 2.58 -5.90 7.86
N THR A 90 3.33 -5.32 8.81
CA THR A 90 4.54 -5.97 9.32
C THR A 90 4.18 -7.06 10.31
N VAL A 91 4.69 -8.28 10.08
CA VAL A 91 4.52 -9.42 10.98
C VAL A 91 5.28 -9.15 12.29
N LYS A 92 4.57 -9.18 13.41
CA LYS A 92 5.16 -9.05 14.75
C LYS A 92 5.11 -10.39 15.49
N ASN A 93 6.07 -10.64 16.37
CA ASN A 93 6.14 -11.81 17.25
C ASN A 93 6.14 -13.18 16.53
N LYS A 94 6.60 -13.23 15.27
CA LYS A 94 6.86 -14.46 14.50
C LYS A 94 8.18 -14.34 13.75
N ASP A 95 8.73 -15.46 13.30
CA ASP A 95 9.96 -15.45 12.48
C ASP A 95 9.68 -14.84 11.10
N ILE A 96 10.23 -13.66 10.86
CA ILE A 96 10.12 -12.89 9.62
C ILE A 96 10.70 -13.62 8.40
N ARG A 97 11.58 -14.61 8.61
CA ARG A 97 12.16 -15.40 7.51
C ARG A 97 11.21 -16.50 7.02
N LYS A 98 10.20 -16.84 7.82
CA LYS A 98 9.19 -17.85 7.49
C LYS A 98 7.86 -17.21 7.07
N PHE A 99 7.47 -16.12 7.74
CA PHE A 99 6.25 -15.39 7.43
C PHE A 99 6.58 -14.16 6.60
N LEU A 100 6.55 -14.34 5.28
CA LEU A 100 6.78 -13.28 4.30
C LEU A 100 5.49 -12.54 3.91
N ASP A 101 4.35 -12.88 4.53
CA ASP A 101 3.07 -12.24 4.26
C ASP A 101 3.14 -10.73 4.52
N GLY A 102 2.71 -9.92 3.56
CA GLY A 102 2.80 -8.46 3.67
C GLY A 102 2.50 -7.76 2.35
N ILE A 103 2.50 -6.42 2.38
CA ILE A 103 2.41 -5.57 1.20
C ILE A 103 3.74 -4.84 1.03
N TYR A 104 4.38 -5.01 -0.12
CA TYR A 104 5.71 -4.47 -0.41
C TYR A 104 5.66 -3.54 -1.62
N VAL A 105 6.60 -2.59 -1.67
CA VAL A 105 6.87 -1.73 -2.84
C VAL A 105 7.67 -2.50 -3.89
#